data_AF-A0AAU7BV55-F1
#
_entry.id   AF-A0AAU7BV55-F1
#
_cell.length_a   1.000
_cell.length_b   1.000
_cell.length_c   1.000
_cell.angle_alpha   90.00
_cell.angle_beta   90.00
_cell.angle_gamma   90.00
#
_symmetry.space_group_name_H-M   'P 1'
#
loop_
_entity.id
_entity.type
_entity.pdbx_description
1 polymer ?
#
loop_
_entity_poly.entity_id
_entity_poly.type
_entity_poly.pdbx_seq_one_letter_code
_entity_poly.pdbx_strand_id
1 'polypeptide(L)' 'MNKKQVYSIAIGSALGSSIGTTFGVVVNNIALGIVYGSMIGSIIGILIAVFYIKQDNNSL' A
#
# COMPACT_ATOMS: atom_id res chain seq x y z
N MET A 1 9.22 14.62 -1.00
CA MET A 1 8.59 13.37 -1.49
C MET A 1 8.34 13.53 -2.98
N ASN A 2 8.90 12.66 -3.81
CA ASN A 2 8.80 12.76 -5.27
C ASN A 2 7.42 12.27 -5.74
N LYS A 3 6.91 12.77 -6.87
CA LYS A 3 5.55 12.42 -7.37
C LYS A 3 5.36 10.89 -7.49
N LYS A 4 6.40 10.18 -7.95
CA LYS A 4 6.44 8.71 -8.02
C LYS A 4 6.18 8.05 -6.65
N GLN A 5 6.77 8.57 -5.57
CA GLN A 5 6.56 8.05 -4.21
C GLN A 5 5.13 8.30 -3.71
N VAL A 6 4.60 9.49 -3.99
CA VAL A 6 3.23 9.84 -3.61
C VAL A 6 2.25 8.89 -4.29
N TYR A 7 2.43 8.64 -5.60
CA TYR A 7 1.58 7.72 -6.34
C TYR A 7 1.71 6.26 -5.87
N SER A 8 2.92 5.76 -5.62
CA SER A 8 3.09 4.38 -5.15
C SER A 8 2.46 4.15 -3.78
N ILE A 9 2.61 5.10 -2.86
CA ILE A 9 1.98 5.04 -1.53
C ILE A 9 0.46 5.16 -1.64
N ALA A 10 -0.05 6.09 -2.46
CA ALA A 10 -1.48 6.29 -2.67
C ALA A 10 -2.15 5.05 -3.29
N ILE A 11 -1.53 4.45 -4.32
CA ILE A 11 -2.01 3.22 -4.95
C ILE A 11 -1.96 2.06 -3.95
N GLY A 12 -0.85 1.90 -3.22
CA GLY A 12 -0.71 0.87 -2.20
C GLY A 12 -1.80 0.96 -1.12
N SER A 13 -2.03 2.16 -0.60
CA SER A 13 -3.06 2.43 0.41
C SER A 13 -4.49 2.18 -0.11
N ALA A 14 -4.79 2.61 -1.34
CA ALA A 14 -6.10 2.40 -1.96
C ALA A 14 -6.39 0.90 -2.20
N LEU A 15 -5.42 0.17 -2.76
CA LEU A 15 -5.53 -1.27 -2.99
C LEU A 15 -5.64 -2.03 -1.67
N GLY A 16 -4.79 -1.69 -0.69
CA GLY A 16 -4.86 -2.29 0.64
C GLY A 16 -6.19 -2.09 1.32
N SER A 17 -6.76 -0.89 1.26
CA SER A 17 -8.07 -0.59 1.85
C SER A 17 -9.19 -1.37 1.15
N SER A 18 -9.19 -1.46 -0.18
CA SER A 18 -10.20 -2.22 -0.93
C SER A 18 -10.13 -3.74 -0.69
N ILE A 19 -8.92 -4.28 -0.56
CA ILE A 19 -8.73 -5.70 -0.23
C ILE A 19 -9.13 -5.93 1.24
N GLY A 20 -8.71 -5.03 2.13
CA GLY A 20 -9.04 -5.05 3.56
C GLY A 20 -10.54 -5.02 3.84
N THR A 21 -11.30 -4.16 3.16
CA THR A 21 -12.77 -4.14 3.29
C THR A 21 -13.37 -5.48 2.89
N THR A 22 -12.94 -6.06 1.78
CA THR A 22 -13.42 -7.36 1.30
C THR A 22 -13.15 -8.47 2.30
N PHE A 23 -11.93 -8.55 2.83
CA PHE A 23 -11.59 -9.52 3.88
C PHE A 23 -12.35 -9.26 5.19
N GLY A 24 -12.52 -7.99 5.57
CA GLY A 24 -13.28 -7.59 6.75
C GLY A 24 -14.74 -8.04 6.68
N VAL A 25 -15.36 -7.99 5.50
CA VAL A 25 -16.70 -8.55 5.28
C VAL A 25 -16.71 -10.07 5.48
N VAL A 26 -15.72 -10.79 4.95
CA VAL A 26 -15.62 -12.27 5.08
C VAL A 26 -15.45 -12.70 6.54
N VAL A 27 -14.68 -11.96 7.32
CA VAL A 27 -14.40 -12.25 8.74
C VAL A 27 -15.47 -11.64 9.68
N ASN A 28 -16.54 -11.06 9.12
CA ASN A 28 -17.60 -10.37 9.83
C ASN A 28 -17.08 -9.25 10.77
N ASN A 29 -15.95 -8.63 10.39
CA ASN A 29 -15.33 -7.53 11.10
C ASN A 29 -14.68 -6.55 10.11
N ILE A 30 -15.52 -5.68 9.55
CA ILE A 30 -15.15 -4.71 8.52
C ILE A 30 -14.13 -3.70 9.03
N ALA A 31 -14.27 -3.22 10.27
CA ALA A 31 -13.35 -2.26 10.87
C ALA A 31 -11.93 -2.83 10.95
N LEU A 32 -11.79 -4.08 11.41
CA LEU A 32 -10.51 -4.76 11.49
C LEU A 32 -9.90 -4.96 10.10
N GLY A 33 -10.71 -5.40 9.13
CA GLY A 33 -10.29 -5.58 7.74
C GLY A 33 -9.76 -4.30 7.10
N ILE A 34 -10.44 -3.16 7.30
CA ILE A 34 -9.99 -1.85 6.80
C ILE A 34 -8.67 -1.44 7.42
N VAL A 35 -8.53 -1.57 8.75
CA VAL A 35 -7.30 -1.19 9.46
C VAL A 35 -6.12 -2.01 8.94
N TYR A 36 -6.23 -3.34 8.96
CA TYR A 36 -5.15 -4.21 8.49
C TYR A 36 -4.88 -4.06 7.00
N GLY A 37 -5.91 -3.94 6.18
CA GLY A 37 -5.76 -3.75 4.74
C GLY A 37 -5.06 -2.44 4.39
N SER A 38 -5.49 -1.31 4.96
CA SER A 38 -4.84 -0.01 4.70
C SER A 38 -3.40 0.01 5.20
N MET A 39 -3.13 -0.64 6.34
CA MET A 39 -1.80 -0.70 6.94
C MET A 39 -0.85 -1.54 6.07
N ILE A 40 -1.27 -2.74 5.67
CA ILE A 40 -0.50 -3.62 4.78
C ILE A 40 -0.29 -2.94 3.42
N GLY A 41 -1.35 -2.38 2.82
CA GLY A 41 -1.24 -1.70 1.53
C GLY A 41 -0.31 -0.50 1.54
N SER A 42 -0.33 0.29 2.62
CA SER A 42 0.60 1.41 2.80
C SER A 42 2.04 0.94 2.94
N ILE A 43 2.29 -0.14 3.71
CA ILE A 43 3.63 -0.75 3.84
C ILE A 43 4.13 -1.24 2.48
N ILE A 44 3.30 -1.93 1.71
CA ILE A 44 3.66 -2.40 0.36
C ILE A 44 3.95 -1.21 -0.57
N GLY A 45 3.10 -0.17 -0.55
CA GLY A 45 3.29 1.04 -1.34
C GLY A 45 4.60 1.77 -1.01
N ILE A 46 4.98 1.81 0.27
CA ILE A 46 6.26 2.37 0.74
C ILE A 46 7.43 1.48 0.29
N LEU A 47 7.34 0.16 0.46
CA LEU A 47 8.38 -0.78 0.01
C LEU A 47 8.66 -0.64 -1.48
N ILE A 48 7.61 -0.59 -2.30
CA ILE A 48 7.72 -0.37 -3.75
C ILE A 48 8.34 1.00 -4.04
N ALA A 49 7.92 2.05 -3.33
CA ALA A 49 8.48 3.40 -3.50
C ALA A 49 10.00 3.41 -3.27
N VAL A 50 10.45 2.78 -2.18
CA VAL A 50 11.86 2.74 -1.77
C VAL A 50 12.66 1.85 -2.72
N PHE A 51 12.12 0.69 -3.10
CA PHE A 51 12.80 -0.25 -3.98
C PHE A 51 12.97 0.33 -5.39
N TYR A 52 11.93 0.96 -5.95
CA TYR A 52 11.99 1.57 -7.29
C TYR A 52 12.96 2.75 -7.33
N ILE A 53 13.03 3.56 -6.27
CA ILE A 53 14.02 4.63 -6.16
C ILE A 53 15.43 4.06 -6.08
N LYS A 54 15.63 2.99 -5.32
CA LYS A 54 16.94 2.35 -5.23
C LYS A 54 17.38 1.79 -6.59
N GLN A 55 16.44 1.29 -7.39
CA GLN A 55 16.72 0.83 -8.75
C GLN A 55 17.07 1.97 -9.71
N ASP A 56 16.34 3.10 -9.69
CA ASP A 56 16.64 4.31 -10.48
C ASP A 56 18.06 4.85 -10.17
N ASN A 57 18.56 4.65 -8.93
CA ASN A 57 19.91 5.10 -8.52
C ASN A 57 21.04 4.09 -8.79
N ASN A 58 20.72 2.83 -9.12
CA ASN A 58 21.70 1.75 -9.32
C ASN A 58 21.88 1.38 -10.81
N SER A 59 21.34 2.19 -11.71
CA SER A 59 21.49 2.09 -13.17
C SER A 59 22.44 3.15 -13.76
N LEU A 60 23.35 3.69 -12.95
CA LEU A 60 24.50 4.51 -13.35
C LEU A 60 25.78 3.68 -13.19
#